data_AF-A0A7K0LUB4-F1
#
_entry.id   AF-A0A7K0LUB4-F1
#
_cell.length_a   1.000
_cell.length_b   1.000
_cell.length_c   1.000
_cell.angle_alpha   90.00
_cell.angle_beta   90.00
_cell.angle_gamma   90.00
#
_symmetry.space_group_name_H-M   'P 1'
#
loop_
_entity.id
_entity.type
_entity.pdbx_description
1 polymer ?
#
loop_
_entity_poly.entity_id
_entity_poly.type
_entity_poly.pdbx_seq_one_letter_code
_entity_poly.pdbx_strand_id
1 'polypeptide(L)'
;MMPDFLGLPDLPGKPRTRGMTHVLDKGIPVGAMADHLESHVDYVDVWKFGWGTAYAERHLERKIGLLRRHEVVACLGGTLLEIAWAQGKADACLEWAESVGFGAVEVSRGTVPMSTDEKQELISVAAPRFTVFAETGYKSADRVLLPSEWHMEIVGDLDAGATFVVAEGRESGTVGVYDADGTPQPDIINAAIRAAGLSRTFFEAPRKDQQAWFVNVHGSDVNLGNVAPDDLLPLQTLRLGLRADTALRNLAEQVALGQSR
;
A
#
# COMPACT_ATOMS: atom_id res chain seq x y z
N MET A 1 -12.92 24.66 -11.17
CA MET A 1 -13.46 23.85 -12.29
C MET A 1 -12.30 23.06 -12.85
N MET A 2 -12.38 21.73 -12.91
CA MET A 2 -11.33 20.93 -13.54
C MET A 2 -11.43 21.07 -15.06
N PRO A 3 -10.31 21.05 -15.81
CA PRO A 3 -10.36 21.03 -17.26
C PRO A 3 -10.99 19.73 -17.80
N ASP A 4 -11.79 19.81 -18.86
CA ASP A 4 -12.56 18.71 -19.45
C ASP A 4 -12.24 18.45 -20.94
N PHE A 5 -11.18 19.07 -21.45
CA PHE A 5 -10.82 19.01 -22.87
C PHE A 5 -10.07 17.72 -23.29
N LEU A 6 -9.78 16.81 -22.35
CA LEU A 6 -9.07 15.54 -22.59
C LEU A 6 -9.96 14.33 -22.29
N GLY A 7 -9.87 13.30 -23.12
CA GLY A 7 -10.36 11.96 -22.78
C GLY A 7 -9.41 11.29 -21.78
N LEU A 8 -9.87 11.12 -20.55
CA LEU A 8 -9.11 10.55 -19.45
C LEU A 8 -9.72 9.22 -18.96
N PRO A 9 -8.93 8.33 -18.36
CA PRO A 9 -9.45 7.13 -17.73
C PRO A 9 -10.49 7.48 -16.64
N ASP A 10 -11.56 6.71 -16.58
CA ASP A 10 -12.54 6.81 -15.49
C ASP A 10 -11.95 6.18 -14.22
N LEU A 11 -11.68 7.01 -13.21
CA LEU A 11 -11.08 6.58 -11.95
C LEU A 11 -12.14 6.55 -10.85
N PRO A 12 -12.10 5.56 -9.94
CA PRO A 12 -13.04 5.49 -8.83
C PRO A 12 -12.90 6.71 -7.90
N GLY A 13 -14.03 7.26 -7.48
CA GLY A 13 -14.11 8.27 -6.43
C GLY A 13 -13.97 7.68 -5.02
N LYS A 14 -13.78 8.54 -4.02
CA LYS A 14 -13.78 8.12 -2.61
C LYS A 14 -15.21 7.84 -2.10
N PRO A 15 -15.40 6.88 -1.17
CA PRO A 15 -14.41 5.92 -0.68
C PRO A 15 -14.08 4.85 -1.74
N ARG A 16 -12.79 4.60 -1.96
CA ARG A 16 -12.32 3.66 -2.99
C ARG A 16 -12.25 2.23 -2.49
N THR A 17 -12.53 1.30 -3.40
CA THR A 17 -12.29 -0.15 -3.21
C THR A 17 -11.32 -0.74 -4.24
N ARG A 18 -10.86 0.10 -5.18
CA ARG A 18 -9.81 -0.17 -6.16
C ARG A 18 -9.15 1.16 -6.55
N GLY A 19 -7.99 1.12 -7.21
CA GLY A 19 -7.22 2.31 -7.54
C GLY A 19 -6.70 3.04 -6.31
N MET A 20 -6.59 2.34 -5.19
CA MET A 20 -6.24 2.93 -3.90
C MET A 20 -4.76 3.30 -3.86
N THR A 21 -4.46 4.39 -3.17
CA THR A 21 -3.11 4.87 -2.88
C THR A 21 -2.83 4.75 -1.39
N HIS A 22 -1.85 3.92 -1.08
CA HIS A 22 -1.37 3.68 0.28
C HIS A 22 0.02 4.32 0.45
N VAL A 23 0.05 5.43 1.19
CA VAL A 23 1.22 6.29 1.42
C VAL A 23 2.14 5.71 2.48
N LEU A 24 3.45 5.88 2.31
CA LEU A 24 4.45 5.62 3.35
C LEU A 24 4.97 6.94 3.94
N ASP A 25 4.69 7.14 5.22
CA ASP A 25 5.23 8.24 6.03
C ASP A 25 6.43 7.75 6.86
N LYS A 26 7.59 8.34 6.58
CA LYS A 26 8.87 8.01 7.22
C LYS A 26 9.25 9.01 8.33
N GLY A 27 8.31 9.85 8.77
CA GLY A 27 8.52 10.94 9.71
C GLY A 27 8.36 12.34 9.10
N ILE A 28 7.46 12.52 8.11
CA ILE A 28 7.21 13.83 7.51
C ILE A 28 6.74 14.84 8.57
N PRO A 29 7.24 16.09 8.60
CA PRO A 29 6.79 17.07 9.57
C PRO A 29 5.28 17.34 9.47
N VAL A 30 4.64 17.63 10.59
CA VAL A 30 3.18 17.85 10.65
C VAL A 30 2.70 18.96 9.70
N GLY A 31 3.50 20.02 9.52
CA GLY A 31 3.18 21.09 8.57
C GLY A 31 3.14 20.59 7.13
N ALA A 32 4.20 19.93 6.68
CA ALA A 32 4.25 19.35 5.34
C ALA A 32 3.14 18.31 5.11
N MET A 33 2.86 17.46 6.10
CA MET A 33 1.72 16.54 6.05
C MET A 33 0.39 17.26 5.82
N ALA A 34 0.16 18.37 6.52
CA ALA A 34 -1.05 19.18 6.35
C ALA A 34 -1.13 19.77 4.93
N ASP A 35 -0.03 20.30 4.41
CA ASP A 35 0.03 20.87 3.06
C ASP A 35 -0.27 19.81 1.97
N HIS A 36 0.26 18.58 2.13
CA HIS A 36 -0.06 17.46 1.23
C HIS A 36 -1.53 17.07 1.29
N LEU A 37 -2.11 16.95 2.49
CA LEU A 37 -3.52 16.58 2.63
C LEU A 37 -4.43 17.68 2.10
N GLU A 38 -4.13 18.96 2.34
CA GLU A 38 -4.91 20.08 1.80
C GLU A 38 -4.89 20.10 0.27
N SER A 39 -3.74 19.82 -0.34
CA SER A 39 -3.57 19.91 -1.79
C SER A 39 -4.00 18.64 -2.54
N HIS A 40 -3.82 17.47 -1.93
CA HIS A 40 -3.83 16.18 -2.64
C HIS A 40 -4.61 15.07 -1.92
N VAL A 41 -5.44 15.39 -0.91
CA VAL A 41 -6.24 14.39 -0.17
C VAL A 41 -7.03 13.47 -1.09
N ASP A 42 -7.55 13.98 -2.21
CA ASP A 42 -8.34 13.18 -3.15
C ASP A 42 -7.55 12.00 -3.72
N TYR A 43 -6.21 12.04 -3.70
CA TYR A 43 -5.33 11.00 -4.26
C TYR A 43 -4.81 10.02 -3.21
N VAL A 44 -5.25 10.13 -1.95
CA VAL A 44 -4.78 9.32 -0.81
C VAL A 44 -5.91 8.53 -0.19
N ASP A 45 -5.74 7.25 0.07
CA ASP A 45 -6.75 6.43 0.75
C ASP A 45 -6.26 5.94 2.12
N VAL A 46 -4.99 5.53 2.20
CA VAL A 46 -4.36 5.00 3.42
C VAL A 46 -3.01 5.70 3.65
N TRP A 47 -2.69 5.99 4.91
CA TRP A 47 -1.43 6.60 5.31
C TRP A 47 -0.74 5.74 6.36
N LYS A 48 0.28 4.97 5.93
CA LYS A 48 1.08 4.10 6.79
C LYS A 48 2.18 4.89 7.46
N PHE A 49 2.20 4.85 8.79
CA PHE A 49 3.35 5.28 9.57
C PHE A 49 4.39 4.17 9.51
N GLY A 50 5.46 4.39 8.74
CA GLY A 50 6.43 3.38 8.37
C GLY A 50 7.10 2.74 9.59
N TRP A 51 7.32 1.42 9.53
CA TRP A 51 7.99 0.63 10.57
C TRP A 51 7.56 1.02 12.00
N GLY A 52 8.50 1.45 12.83
CA GLY A 52 8.31 1.94 14.20
C GLY A 52 8.21 3.45 14.36
N THR A 53 8.02 4.22 13.28
CA THR A 53 7.96 5.70 13.35
C THR A 53 6.84 6.19 14.27
N ALA A 54 5.68 5.54 14.25
CA ALA A 54 4.54 5.91 15.10
C ALA A 54 4.91 5.91 16.59
N TYR A 55 5.71 4.94 17.04
CA TYR A 55 6.14 4.84 18.43
C TYR A 55 7.13 5.95 18.84
N ALA A 56 7.88 6.50 17.89
CA ALA A 56 8.88 7.55 18.11
C ALA A 56 8.35 8.98 17.83
N GLU A 57 7.18 9.10 17.21
CA GLU A 57 6.60 10.36 16.77
C GLU A 57 5.93 11.11 17.93
N ARG A 58 6.48 12.28 18.29
CA ARG A 58 5.97 13.12 19.40
C ARG A 58 4.66 13.80 19.08
N HIS A 59 4.31 13.92 17.81
CA HIS A 59 3.10 14.58 17.33
C HIS A 59 2.09 13.60 16.71
N LEU A 60 2.14 12.33 17.10
CA LEU A 60 1.35 11.26 16.47
C LEU A 60 -0.15 11.57 16.48
N GLU A 61 -0.70 11.94 17.63
CA GLU A 61 -2.14 12.28 17.76
C GLU A 61 -2.55 13.42 16.83
N ARG A 62 -1.68 14.42 16.65
CA ARG A 62 -1.94 15.55 15.74
C ARG A 62 -1.95 15.09 14.29
N LYS A 63 -1.05 14.18 13.90
CA LYS A 63 -1.02 13.58 12.55
C LYS A 63 -2.24 12.69 12.29
N ILE A 64 -2.59 11.80 13.23
CA ILE A 64 -3.81 10.97 13.12
C ILE A 64 -5.06 11.85 13.07
N GLY A 65 -5.10 12.92 13.87
CA GLY A 65 -6.19 13.90 13.83
C GLY A 65 -6.31 14.62 12.48
N LEU A 66 -5.20 14.89 11.79
CA LEU A 66 -5.21 15.40 10.42
C LEU A 66 -5.83 14.37 9.47
N LEU A 67 -5.33 13.13 9.47
CA LEU A 67 -5.85 12.06 8.61
C LEU A 67 -7.36 11.86 8.78
N ARG A 68 -7.84 11.83 10.03
CA ARG A 68 -9.26 11.71 10.36
C ARG A 68 -10.11 12.83 9.76
N ARG A 69 -9.64 14.08 9.81
CA ARG A 69 -10.37 15.23 9.22
C ARG A 69 -10.48 15.15 7.70
N HIS A 70 -9.55 14.45 7.07
CA HIS A 70 -9.45 14.29 5.62
C HIS A 70 -9.96 12.92 5.15
N GLU A 71 -10.61 12.14 6.03
CA GLU A 71 -11.14 10.80 5.74
C GLU A 71 -10.08 9.86 5.15
N VAL A 72 -8.83 9.98 5.61
CA VAL A 72 -7.72 9.08 5.26
C VAL A 72 -7.49 8.10 6.42
N VAL A 73 -7.37 6.82 6.10
CA VAL A 73 -7.17 5.78 7.11
C VAL A 73 -5.72 5.80 7.58
N ALA A 74 -5.50 6.02 8.88
CA ALA A 74 -4.18 5.84 9.48
C ALA A 74 -3.88 4.35 9.63
N CYS A 75 -2.71 3.92 9.14
CA CYS A 75 -2.24 2.54 9.19
C CYS A 75 -0.95 2.43 10.03
N LEU A 76 -0.93 1.48 10.98
CA LEU A 76 0.25 1.18 11.77
C LEU A 76 1.20 0.25 10.99
N GLY A 77 2.48 0.61 10.88
CA GLY A 77 3.46 -0.20 10.16
C GLY A 77 3.75 -1.55 10.81
N GLY A 78 3.89 -2.61 10.00
CA GLY A 78 3.96 -3.99 10.47
C GLY A 78 5.23 -4.30 11.26
N THR A 79 6.34 -3.62 10.97
CA THR A 79 7.60 -3.82 11.73
C THR A 79 7.44 -3.46 13.21
N LEU A 80 6.62 -2.44 13.56
CA LEU A 80 6.37 -2.14 14.97
C LEU A 80 5.61 -3.28 15.64
N LEU A 81 4.60 -3.82 14.96
CA LEU A 81 3.79 -4.91 15.47
C LEU A 81 4.60 -6.20 15.59
N GLU A 82 5.51 -6.48 14.65
CA GLU A 82 6.50 -7.56 14.74
C GLU A 82 7.39 -7.43 15.99
N ILE A 83 7.92 -6.23 16.25
CA ILE A 83 8.74 -5.96 17.44
C ILE A 83 7.92 -6.17 18.72
N ALA A 84 6.67 -5.69 18.75
CA ALA A 84 5.78 -5.88 19.89
C ALA A 84 5.46 -7.36 20.11
N TRP A 85 5.17 -8.11 19.04
CA TRP A 85 4.93 -9.55 19.09
C TRP A 85 6.13 -10.31 19.65
N ALA A 86 7.34 -10.03 19.15
CA ALA A 86 8.57 -10.68 19.63
C ALA A 86 8.89 -10.40 21.11
N GLN A 87 8.28 -9.36 21.69
CA GLN A 87 8.38 -9.03 23.12
C GLN A 87 7.18 -9.51 23.95
N GLY A 88 6.24 -10.27 23.37
CA GLY A 88 5.01 -10.69 24.04
C GLY A 88 4.05 -9.53 24.34
N LYS A 89 4.09 -8.47 23.53
CA LYS A 89 3.34 -7.22 23.69
C LYS A 89 2.46 -6.87 22.47
N ALA A 90 2.17 -7.83 21.60
CA ALA A 90 1.33 -7.60 20.43
C ALA A 90 -0.04 -7.02 20.81
N ASP A 91 -0.70 -7.59 21.83
CA ASP A 91 -2.02 -7.13 22.24
C ASP A 91 -1.99 -5.69 22.80
N ALA A 92 -1.02 -5.39 23.67
CA ALA A 92 -0.82 -4.02 24.16
C ALA A 92 -0.51 -3.01 23.03
N CYS A 93 0.18 -3.43 21.97
CA CYS A 93 0.41 -2.61 20.79
C CYS A 93 -0.88 -2.36 20.00
N LEU A 94 -1.73 -3.37 19.86
CA LEU A 94 -3.03 -3.25 19.19
C LEU A 94 -4.00 -2.39 20.02
N GLU A 95 -4.07 -2.58 21.33
CA GLU A 95 -4.84 -1.72 22.25
C GLU A 95 -4.38 -0.26 22.17
N TRP A 96 -3.07 -0.02 22.17
CA TRP A 96 -2.52 1.32 21.99
C TRP A 96 -2.91 1.90 20.63
N ALA A 97 -2.76 1.13 19.55
CA ALA A 97 -3.09 1.57 18.20
C ALA A 97 -4.57 1.97 18.07
N GLU A 98 -5.48 1.18 18.64
CA GLU A 98 -6.91 1.50 18.72
C GLU A 98 -7.14 2.80 19.51
N SER A 99 -6.50 2.93 20.69
CA SER A 99 -6.69 4.09 21.58
C SER A 99 -6.25 5.43 20.96
N VAL A 100 -5.20 5.43 20.13
CA VAL A 100 -4.73 6.64 19.44
C VAL A 100 -5.50 6.91 18.14
N GLY A 101 -6.27 5.92 17.67
CA GLY A 101 -7.20 6.04 16.55
C GLY A 101 -6.64 5.60 15.20
N PHE A 102 -5.76 4.60 15.17
CA PHE A 102 -5.47 3.86 13.93
C PHE A 102 -6.72 3.08 13.51
N GLY A 103 -7.10 3.19 12.23
CA GLY A 103 -8.19 2.40 11.64
C GLY A 103 -7.71 1.15 10.92
N ALA A 104 -6.41 1.08 10.64
CA ALA A 104 -5.76 -0.04 9.99
C ALA A 104 -4.46 -0.41 10.68
N VAL A 105 -4.08 -1.68 10.56
CA VAL A 105 -2.76 -2.18 10.95
C VAL A 105 -2.20 -3.05 9.84
N GLU A 106 -0.90 -2.98 9.66
CA GLU A 106 -0.16 -3.92 8.84
C GLU A 106 0.34 -5.09 9.72
N VAL A 107 0.15 -6.31 9.25
CA VAL A 107 0.66 -7.53 9.92
C VAL A 107 1.64 -8.20 8.98
N SER A 108 2.90 -8.31 9.42
CA SER A 108 3.97 -8.85 8.60
C SER A 108 4.90 -9.75 9.42
N ARG A 109 5.79 -10.47 8.73
CA ARG A 109 6.76 -11.41 9.33
C ARG A 109 8.15 -11.31 8.70
N GLY A 110 8.49 -10.10 8.25
CA GLY A 110 9.69 -9.84 7.44
C GLY A 110 10.95 -9.55 8.25
N THR A 111 10.83 -9.26 9.55
CA THR A 111 11.91 -8.82 10.44
C THR A 111 12.21 -9.81 11.55
N VAL A 112 11.19 -10.28 12.27
CA VAL A 112 11.34 -11.23 13.38
C VAL A 112 11.07 -12.67 12.92
N PRO A 113 11.67 -13.70 13.54
CA PRO A 113 11.41 -15.09 13.19
C PRO A 113 10.01 -15.50 13.67
N MET A 114 9.00 -15.20 12.86
CA MET A 114 7.60 -15.56 13.05
C MET A 114 7.19 -16.54 11.94
N SER A 115 6.47 -17.60 12.26
CA SER A 115 5.89 -18.55 11.30
C SER A 115 4.66 -17.96 10.57
N THR A 116 4.18 -18.64 9.52
CA THR A 116 2.92 -18.27 8.86
C THR A 116 1.75 -18.38 9.82
N ASP A 117 1.72 -19.43 10.64
CA ASP A 117 0.62 -19.72 11.55
C ASP A 117 0.56 -18.66 12.67
N GLU A 118 1.70 -18.25 13.21
CA GLU A 118 1.77 -17.16 14.19
C GLU A 118 1.35 -15.81 13.59
N LYS A 119 1.70 -15.54 12.33
CA LYS A 119 1.23 -14.35 11.60
C LYS A 119 -0.29 -14.38 11.44
N GLN A 120 -0.85 -15.52 11.05
CA GLN A 120 -2.28 -15.71 10.84
C GLN A 120 -3.08 -15.62 12.14
N GLU A 121 -2.55 -16.13 13.25
CA GLU A 121 -3.13 -15.91 14.58
C GLU A 121 -3.16 -14.41 14.92
N LEU A 122 -2.07 -13.69 14.66
CA LEU A 122 -1.99 -12.25 14.89
C LEU A 122 -2.97 -11.46 13.99
N ILE A 123 -3.15 -11.87 12.73
CA ILE A 123 -4.18 -11.34 11.84
C ILE A 123 -5.57 -11.56 12.44
N SER A 124 -5.87 -12.77 12.89
CA SER A 124 -7.16 -13.15 13.47
C SER A 124 -7.50 -12.32 14.72
N VAL A 125 -6.49 -12.00 15.54
CA VAL A 125 -6.63 -11.13 16.72
C VAL A 125 -6.83 -9.65 16.34
N ALA A 126 -6.25 -9.19 15.23
CA ALA A 126 -6.35 -7.80 14.77
C ALA A 126 -7.64 -7.51 13.98
N ALA A 127 -8.12 -8.47 13.18
CA ALA A 127 -9.23 -8.29 12.23
C ALA A 127 -10.56 -7.78 12.84
N PRO A 128 -10.94 -8.12 14.09
CA PRO A 128 -12.15 -7.57 14.70
C PRO A 128 -12.09 -6.07 15.00
N ARG A 129 -10.87 -5.51 15.09
CA ARG A 129 -10.62 -4.11 15.52
C ARG A 129 -10.16 -3.20 14.39
N PHE A 130 -9.55 -3.76 13.35
CA PHE A 130 -8.86 -2.99 12.32
C PHE A 130 -9.14 -3.52 10.91
N THR A 131 -8.99 -2.64 9.92
CA THR A 131 -8.67 -3.10 8.55
C THR A 131 -7.25 -3.65 8.55
N VAL A 132 -7.10 -4.94 8.29
CA VAL A 132 -5.79 -5.60 8.31
C VAL A 132 -5.18 -5.65 6.91
N PHE A 133 -3.96 -5.12 6.79
CA PHE A 133 -3.09 -5.24 5.63
C PHE A 133 -2.04 -6.32 5.92
N ALA A 134 -2.21 -7.52 5.38
CA ALA A 134 -1.24 -8.60 5.55
C ALA A 134 -0.12 -8.45 4.51
N GLU A 135 1.12 -8.24 4.95
CA GLU A 135 2.27 -8.08 4.06
C GLU A 135 2.95 -9.43 3.84
N THR A 136 3.09 -9.84 2.58
CA THR A 136 3.78 -11.07 2.18
C THR A 136 5.09 -10.72 1.49
N GLY A 137 6.15 -11.41 1.88
CA GLY A 137 7.52 -11.20 1.38
C GLY A 137 8.53 -11.03 2.51
N TYR A 138 9.82 -11.23 2.21
CA TYR A 138 10.90 -11.00 3.17
C TYR A 138 11.63 -9.69 2.87
N LYS A 139 12.12 -9.06 3.94
CA LYS A 139 12.85 -7.77 3.86
C LYS A 139 14.31 -7.92 3.44
N SER A 140 14.77 -9.13 3.13
CA SER A 140 16.15 -9.43 2.71
C SER A 140 16.20 -10.10 1.34
N ALA A 141 17.17 -9.72 0.52
CA ALA A 141 17.47 -10.35 -0.77
C ALA A 141 17.96 -11.81 -0.61
N ASP A 142 18.48 -12.16 0.57
CA ASP A 142 19.04 -13.50 0.83
C ASP A 142 17.96 -14.57 1.05
N ARG A 143 16.70 -14.16 1.20
CA ARG A 143 15.57 -15.07 1.44
C ARG A 143 14.46 -14.80 0.43
N VAL A 144 14.47 -15.57 -0.66
CA VAL A 144 13.48 -15.48 -1.72
C VAL A 144 12.39 -16.53 -1.49
N LEU A 145 11.13 -16.09 -1.45
CA LEU A 145 9.97 -16.98 -1.49
C LEU A 145 9.64 -17.34 -2.94
N LEU A 146 9.34 -18.62 -3.17
CA LEU A 146 8.83 -19.09 -4.45
C LEU A 146 7.41 -18.56 -4.69
N PRO A 147 6.97 -18.40 -5.96
CA PRO A 147 5.61 -17.97 -6.27
C PRO A 147 4.51 -18.81 -5.59
N SER A 148 4.73 -20.12 -5.42
CA SER A 148 3.78 -20.99 -4.70
C SER A 148 3.69 -20.66 -3.20
N GLU A 149 4.80 -20.28 -2.57
CA GLU A 149 4.83 -19.92 -1.15
C GLU A 149 4.14 -18.57 -0.92
N TRP A 150 4.34 -17.59 -1.81
CA TRP A 150 3.58 -16.35 -1.83
C TRP A 150 2.08 -16.61 -1.91
N HIS A 151 1.66 -17.45 -2.86
CA HIS A 151 0.25 -17.78 -3.03
C HIS A 151 -0.35 -18.42 -1.78
N MET A 152 0.33 -19.41 -1.19
CA MET A 152 -0.16 -20.09 0.01
C MET A 152 -0.22 -19.17 1.23
N GLU A 153 0.82 -18.35 1.46
CA GLU A 153 0.82 -17.40 2.58
C GLU A 153 -0.31 -16.39 2.44
N ILE A 154 -0.51 -15.82 1.24
CA ILE A 154 -1.59 -14.87 0.98
C ILE A 154 -2.97 -15.49 1.21
N VAL A 155 -3.21 -16.71 0.70
CA VAL A 155 -4.48 -17.39 0.92
C VAL A 155 -4.74 -17.58 2.42
N GLY A 156 -3.74 -18.05 3.17
CA GLY A 156 -3.86 -18.22 4.61
C GLY A 156 -4.07 -16.91 5.38
N ASP A 157 -3.41 -15.83 4.97
CA ASP A 157 -3.62 -14.49 5.55
C ASP A 157 -5.06 -13.99 5.34
N LEU A 158 -5.61 -14.23 4.15
CA LEU A 158 -6.99 -13.89 3.83
C LEU A 158 -8.00 -14.74 4.62
N ASP A 159 -7.75 -16.05 4.75
CA ASP A 159 -8.58 -16.96 5.53
C ASP A 159 -8.56 -16.60 7.03
N ALA A 160 -7.45 -16.07 7.53
CA ALA A 160 -7.30 -15.54 8.89
C ALA A 160 -8.03 -14.20 9.12
N GLY A 161 -8.55 -13.57 8.06
CA GLY A 161 -9.35 -12.34 8.17
C GLY A 161 -8.65 -11.07 7.68
N ALA A 162 -7.51 -11.17 6.99
CA ALA A 162 -6.90 -10.00 6.37
C ALA A 162 -7.86 -9.36 5.36
N THR A 163 -7.99 -8.03 5.40
CA THR A 163 -8.84 -7.29 4.45
C THR A 163 -8.13 -7.14 3.11
N PHE A 164 -6.86 -6.73 3.17
CA PHE A 164 -5.99 -6.50 2.03
C PHE A 164 -4.67 -7.23 2.21
N VAL A 165 -3.99 -7.43 1.08
CA VAL A 165 -2.66 -8.01 1.01
C VAL A 165 -1.71 -6.95 0.49
N VAL A 166 -0.53 -6.82 1.10
CA VAL A 166 0.57 -5.99 0.63
C VAL A 166 1.64 -6.90 0.07
N ALA A 167 1.95 -6.74 -1.21
CA ALA A 167 3.04 -7.45 -1.84
C ALA A 167 4.34 -6.64 -1.66
N GLU A 168 5.23 -7.15 -0.81
CA GLU A 168 6.44 -6.47 -0.34
C GLU A 168 7.36 -6.03 -1.49
N GLY A 169 7.78 -4.78 -1.43
CA GLY A 169 8.84 -4.19 -2.26
C GLY A 169 9.89 -3.43 -1.44
N ARG A 170 9.65 -3.24 -0.14
CA ARG A 170 10.33 -2.29 0.76
C ARG A 170 10.23 -0.85 0.28
N GLU A 171 10.82 0.05 1.06
CA GLU A 171 11.06 1.43 0.66
C GLU A 171 11.99 1.54 -0.57
N SER A 172 12.94 0.61 -0.73
CA SER A 172 13.90 0.66 -1.84
C SER A 172 13.30 0.23 -3.17
N GLY A 173 12.27 -0.62 -3.16
CA GLY A 173 11.73 -1.23 -4.37
C GLY A 173 12.73 -2.18 -5.02
N THR A 174 13.48 -2.97 -4.25
CA THR A 174 14.57 -3.85 -4.78
C THR A 174 14.56 -5.25 -4.18
N VAL A 175 13.43 -5.66 -3.63
CA VAL A 175 13.20 -6.99 -3.05
C VAL A 175 11.75 -7.42 -3.30
N GLY A 176 11.42 -8.67 -2.96
CA GLY A 176 10.05 -9.18 -3.00
C GLY A 176 9.50 -9.22 -4.43
N VAL A 177 8.54 -8.35 -4.75
CA VAL A 177 8.00 -8.23 -6.12
C VAL A 177 8.98 -7.63 -7.13
N TYR A 178 10.17 -7.21 -6.68
CA TYR A 178 11.24 -6.70 -7.53
C TYR A 178 12.55 -7.50 -7.39
N ASP A 179 13.37 -7.48 -8.43
CA ASP A 179 14.77 -7.91 -8.35
C ASP A 179 15.69 -6.81 -7.76
N ALA A 180 16.99 -7.09 -7.69
CA ALA A 180 17.98 -6.19 -7.11
C ALA A 180 18.11 -4.83 -7.86
N ASP A 181 17.74 -4.77 -9.14
CA ASP A 181 17.75 -3.55 -9.96
C ASP A 181 16.44 -2.76 -9.84
N GLY A 182 15.43 -3.37 -9.21
CA GLY A 182 14.09 -2.83 -9.05
C GLY A 182 13.14 -3.19 -10.18
N THR A 183 13.50 -4.20 -10.99
CA THR A 183 12.67 -4.72 -12.08
C THR A 183 11.56 -5.58 -11.51
N PRO A 184 10.28 -5.37 -11.91
CA PRO A 184 9.16 -6.20 -11.46
C PRO A 184 9.36 -7.67 -11.81
N GLN A 185 8.95 -8.57 -10.90
CA GLN A 185 8.99 -10.03 -11.05
C GLN A 185 7.58 -10.57 -11.36
N PRO A 186 7.20 -10.78 -12.64
CA PRO A 186 5.81 -11.09 -13.01
C PRO A 186 5.27 -12.38 -12.39
N ASP A 187 6.10 -13.39 -12.16
CA ASP A 187 5.65 -14.66 -11.58
C ASP A 187 5.19 -14.52 -10.12
N ILE A 188 5.91 -13.71 -9.34
CA ILE A 188 5.57 -13.36 -7.96
C ILE A 188 4.31 -12.51 -7.93
N ILE A 189 4.26 -11.46 -8.76
CA ILE A 189 3.10 -10.57 -8.90
C ILE A 189 1.85 -11.37 -9.28
N ASN A 190 1.95 -12.25 -10.27
CA ASN A 190 0.85 -13.10 -10.70
C ASN A 190 0.43 -14.11 -9.64
N ALA A 191 1.34 -14.58 -8.78
CA ALA A 191 0.98 -15.43 -7.65
C ALA A 191 0.10 -14.69 -6.63
N ALA A 192 0.44 -13.44 -6.30
CA ALA A 192 -0.37 -12.59 -5.44
C ALA A 192 -1.75 -12.29 -6.06
N ILE A 193 -1.79 -11.95 -7.35
CA ILE A 193 -3.05 -11.72 -8.08
C ILE A 193 -3.93 -12.97 -8.09
N ARG A 194 -3.36 -14.16 -8.31
CA ARG A 194 -4.12 -15.42 -8.27
C ARG A 194 -4.67 -15.74 -6.88
N ALA A 195 -3.98 -15.29 -5.82
CA ALA A 195 -4.41 -15.54 -4.44
C ALA A 195 -5.52 -14.58 -4.00
N ALA A 196 -5.33 -13.27 -4.18
CA ALA A 196 -6.19 -12.24 -3.60
C ALA A 196 -7.04 -11.47 -4.62
N GLY A 197 -6.70 -11.55 -5.90
CA GLY A 197 -7.23 -10.66 -6.94
C GLY A 197 -6.63 -9.26 -6.89
N LEU A 198 -6.77 -8.52 -7.99
CA LEU A 198 -6.16 -7.19 -8.14
C LEU A 198 -6.76 -6.16 -7.17
N SER A 199 -8.06 -6.23 -6.91
CA SER A 199 -8.77 -5.29 -6.04
C SER A 199 -8.39 -5.39 -4.57
N ARG A 200 -7.84 -6.53 -4.12
CA ARG A 200 -7.42 -6.74 -2.72
C ARG A 200 -5.90 -6.73 -2.52
N THR A 201 -5.13 -6.62 -3.61
CA THR A 201 -3.66 -6.63 -3.55
C THR A 201 -3.12 -5.22 -3.73
N PHE A 202 -2.33 -4.75 -2.79
CA PHE A 202 -1.49 -3.55 -2.90
C PHE A 202 -0.08 -3.97 -3.30
N PHE A 203 0.43 -3.41 -4.39
CA PHE A 203 1.84 -3.60 -4.75
C PHE A 203 2.64 -2.41 -4.25
N GLU A 204 3.62 -2.65 -3.37
CA GLU A 204 4.51 -1.57 -2.95
C GLU A 204 5.30 -1.07 -4.16
N ALA A 205 5.16 0.20 -4.54
CA ALA A 205 5.79 0.80 -5.71
C ALA A 205 6.38 2.18 -5.34
N PRO A 206 7.46 2.22 -4.53
CA PRO A 206 8.06 3.46 -4.08
C PRO A 206 8.71 4.27 -5.20
N ARG A 207 9.02 3.66 -6.35
CA ARG A 207 9.68 4.33 -7.48
C ARG A 207 8.72 4.60 -8.63
N LYS A 208 8.93 5.73 -9.32
CA LYS A 208 8.14 6.16 -10.48
C LYS A 208 8.04 5.11 -11.59
N ASP A 209 9.14 4.48 -11.95
CA ASP A 209 9.21 3.43 -12.97
C ASP A 209 8.35 2.22 -12.59
N GLN A 210 8.34 1.84 -11.33
CA GLN A 210 7.50 0.78 -10.80
C GLN A 210 6.01 1.14 -10.84
N GLN A 211 5.66 2.34 -10.38
CA GLN A 211 4.29 2.88 -10.46
C GLN A 211 3.77 2.87 -11.90
N ALA A 212 4.58 3.38 -12.84
CA ALA A 212 4.24 3.40 -14.26
C ALA A 212 4.08 1.99 -14.84
N TRP A 213 4.93 1.04 -14.43
CA TRP A 213 4.82 -0.35 -14.85
C TRP A 213 3.48 -0.97 -14.42
N PHE A 214 3.11 -0.83 -13.14
CA PHE A 214 1.84 -1.36 -12.65
C PHE A 214 0.63 -0.73 -13.34
N VAL A 215 0.64 0.59 -13.54
CA VAL A 215 -0.43 1.27 -14.30
C VAL A 215 -0.50 0.74 -15.73
N ASN A 216 0.65 0.53 -16.38
CA ASN A 216 0.68 0.04 -17.76
C ASN A 216 0.15 -1.39 -17.89
N VAL A 217 0.55 -2.28 -16.98
CA VAL A 217 0.25 -3.72 -17.05
C VAL A 217 -1.13 -4.06 -16.48
N HIS A 218 -1.51 -3.43 -15.37
CA HIS A 218 -2.71 -3.81 -14.60
C HIS A 218 -3.81 -2.75 -14.61
N GLY A 219 -3.54 -1.57 -15.17
CA GLY A 219 -4.52 -0.52 -15.38
C GLY A 219 -4.43 0.63 -14.38
N SER A 220 -5.10 1.73 -14.72
CA SER A 220 -5.05 2.98 -13.95
C SER A 220 -5.65 2.88 -12.54
N ASP A 221 -6.42 1.83 -12.26
CA ASP A 221 -7.05 1.55 -10.97
C ASP A 221 -6.38 0.37 -10.22
N VAL A 222 -5.10 0.09 -10.50
CA VAL A 222 -4.27 -0.79 -9.65
C VAL A 222 -4.02 -0.16 -8.26
N ASN A 223 -4.09 -0.94 -7.18
CA ASN A 223 -3.77 -0.45 -5.84
C ASN A 223 -2.25 -0.41 -5.65
N LEU A 224 -1.72 0.72 -5.17
CA LEU A 224 -0.28 0.91 -4.98
C LEU A 224 0.04 1.30 -3.54
N GLY A 225 1.06 0.64 -2.99
CA GLY A 225 1.62 0.88 -1.65
C GLY A 225 2.96 1.60 -1.71
N ASN A 226 3.46 2.01 -0.54
CA ASN A 226 4.70 2.77 -0.36
C ASN A 226 4.86 4.01 -1.26
N VAL A 227 3.76 4.65 -1.63
CA VAL A 227 3.81 5.90 -2.39
C VAL A 227 4.31 7.01 -1.47
N ALA A 228 5.32 7.77 -1.90
CA ALA A 228 5.80 8.91 -1.12
C ALA A 228 4.76 10.06 -1.14
N PRO A 229 4.67 10.88 -0.07
CA PRO A 229 3.79 12.05 -0.07
C PRO A 229 4.00 13.01 -1.25
N ASP A 230 5.26 13.17 -1.69
CA ASP A 230 5.62 13.99 -2.85
C ASP A 230 5.16 13.39 -4.20
N ASP A 231 4.87 12.09 -4.22
CA ASP A 231 4.46 11.37 -5.43
C ASP A 231 2.95 11.29 -5.62
N LEU A 232 2.13 11.93 -4.77
CA LEU A 232 0.67 11.87 -4.87
C LEU A 232 0.13 12.41 -6.21
N LEU A 233 0.47 13.65 -6.55
CA LEU A 233 0.08 14.24 -7.82
C LEU A 233 0.82 13.57 -9.01
N PRO A 234 2.15 13.31 -8.94
CA PRO A 234 2.84 12.52 -9.96
C PRO A 234 2.19 11.16 -10.26
N LEU A 235 1.78 10.40 -9.25
CA LEU A 235 1.08 9.13 -9.44
C LEU A 235 -0.30 9.36 -10.07
N GLN A 236 -1.04 10.38 -9.63
CA GLN A 236 -2.33 10.70 -10.26
C GLN A 236 -2.16 10.99 -11.76
N THR A 237 -1.09 11.70 -12.15
CA THR A 237 -0.81 11.96 -13.58
C THR A 237 -0.45 10.67 -14.34
N LEU A 238 0.22 9.70 -13.69
CA LEU A 238 0.44 8.38 -14.27
C LEU A 238 -0.89 7.65 -14.49
N ARG A 239 -1.77 7.62 -13.49
CA ARG A 239 -3.10 6.99 -13.58
C ARG A 239 -3.97 7.60 -14.68
N LEU A 240 -3.89 8.91 -14.88
CA LEU A 240 -4.65 9.62 -15.92
C LEU A 240 -4.00 9.55 -17.32
N GLY A 241 -2.82 8.94 -17.47
CA GLY A 241 -2.09 8.95 -18.74
C GLY A 241 -1.60 10.35 -19.14
N LEU A 242 -1.40 11.25 -18.18
CA LEU A 242 -0.94 12.63 -18.37
C LEU A 242 0.59 12.78 -18.23
N ARG A 243 1.30 11.65 -18.11
CA ARG A 243 2.75 11.59 -18.06
C ARG A 243 3.26 10.65 -19.15
N ALA A 244 4.43 10.95 -19.73
CA ALA A 244 4.96 10.24 -20.88
C ALA A 244 5.01 8.71 -20.69
N ASP A 245 5.30 8.25 -19.47
CA ASP A 245 5.40 6.83 -19.13
C ASP A 245 4.09 6.04 -19.32
N THR A 246 2.91 6.69 -19.28
CA THR A 246 1.58 6.04 -19.42
C THR A 246 0.68 6.69 -20.47
N ALA A 247 1.13 7.76 -21.14
CA ALA A 247 0.33 8.49 -22.12
C ALA A 247 -0.11 7.63 -23.32
N LEU A 248 0.79 6.79 -23.84
CA LEU A 248 0.49 5.93 -24.99
C LEU A 248 -0.59 4.87 -24.66
N ARG A 249 -0.63 4.39 -23.42
CA ARG A 249 -1.68 3.48 -22.96
C ARG A 249 -3.04 4.15 -22.99
N ASN A 250 -3.18 5.34 -22.38
CA ASN A 250 -4.45 6.06 -22.39
C ASN A 250 -4.89 6.39 -23.83
N LEU A 251 -3.97 6.89 -24.67
CA LEU A 251 -4.30 7.16 -26.07
C LEU A 251 -4.80 5.90 -26.81
N ALA A 252 -4.16 4.74 -26.60
CA ALA A 252 -4.62 3.49 -27.20
C ALA A 252 -6.01 3.05 -26.69
N GLU A 253 -6.32 3.25 -25.41
CA GLU A 253 -7.66 3.00 -24.85
C GLU A 253 -8.71 3.93 -25.47
N GLN A 254 -8.37 5.21 -25.67
CA GLN A 254 -9.26 6.19 -26.31
C GLN A 254 -9.52 5.85 -27.79
N VAL A 255 -8.49 5.38 -28.53
CA VAL A 255 -8.65 4.86 -29.90
C VAL A 255 -9.64 3.69 -29.90
N ALA A 256 -9.47 2.72 -28.99
CA ALA A 256 -10.33 1.54 -28.90
C ALA A 256 -11.79 1.89 -28.57
N LEU A 257 -12.02 2.99 -27.87
CA LEU A 257 -13.35 3.54 -27.55
C LEU A 257 -13.93 4.44 -28.67
N GLY A 258 -13.21 4.64 -29.78
CA GLY A 258 -13.63 5.51 -30.89
C GLY A 258 -13.58 7.00 -30.56
N GLN A 259 -12.80 7.39 -29.55
CA GLN A 259 -12.74 8.75 -28.99
C GLN A 259 -11.48 9.53 -29.42
N SER A 260 -10.63 8.95 -30.27
CA SER A 260 -9.44 9.63 -30.80
C SER A 260 -9.40 9.67 -32.33
N ARG A 261 -8.61 10.60 -32.88
CA ARG A 261 -8.28 10.67 -34.31
C ARG A 261 -7.26 9.63 -34.73
#